data_AF-A0A2Z2NPP6-F1
#
_entry.id   AF-A0A2Z2NPP6-F1
#
_cell.length_a   1.000
_cell.length_b   1.000
_cell.length_c   1.000
_cell.angle_alpha   90.00
_cell.angle_beta   90.00
_cell.angle_gamma   90.00
#
_symmetry.space_group_name_H-M   'P 1'
#
loop_
_entity.id
_entity.type
_entity.pdbx_description
1 polymer ?
#
loop_
_entity_poly.entity_id
_entity_poly.type
_entity_poly.pdbx_seq_one_letter_code
_entity_poly.pdbx_strand_id
1 'polypeptide(L)'
;MVLGVKVWAAAHLLANGRLGDLILFGAFLAWAVLDYINSCKRDRATGVVYATAPGLAYDAATVVFGIGSWLIFVLWAHRLLIGVSPFGA
;
A
#
# COMPACT_ATOMS: atom_id res chain seq x y z
N MET A 1 -2.13 5.85 5.03
CA MET A 1 -1.13 4.79 5.29
C MET A 1 -1.71 3.38 5.16
N VAL A 2 -2.72 3.00 5.97
CA VAL A 2 -3.31 1.63 5.99
C VAL A 2 -3.91 1.19 4.66
N LEU A 3 -4.60 2.09 3.94
CA LEU A 3 -5.13 1.79 2.60
C LEU A 3 -4.03 1.40 1.61
N GLY A 4 -2.86 2.05 1.69
CA GLY A 4 -1.69 1.70 0.87
C GLY A 4 -1.19 0.29 1.20
N VAL A 5 -1.08 -0.05 2.48
CA VAL A 5 -0.70 -1.42 2.92
C VAL A 5 -1.71 -2.46 2.43
N LYS A 6 -3.01 -2.15 2.49
CA LYS A 6 -4.08 -3.03 1.98
C LYS A 6 -3.91 -3.33 0.49
N VAL A 7 -3.68 -2.30 -0.34
CA VAL A 7 -3.48 -2.47 -1.79
C VAL A 7 -2.16 -3.22 -2.07
N TRP A 8 -1.09 -2.85 -1.38
CA TRP A 8 0.22 -3.51 -1.50
C TRP A 8 0.15 -5.00 -1.17
N ALA A 9 -0.46 -5.37 -0.05
CA ALA A 9 -0.59 -6.76 0.38
C ALA A 9 -1.45 -7.57 -0.60
N ALA A 10 -2.55 -6.99 -1.09
CA ALA A 10 -3.39 -7.64 -2.10
C ALA A 10 -2.61 -7.88 -3.40
N ALA A 11 -1.84 -6.91 -3.88
CA ALA A 11 -1.01 -7.07 -5.07
C ALA A 11 0.05 -8.18 -4.89
N HIS A 12 0.66 -8.29 -3.70
CA HIS A 12 1.62 -9.36 -3.43
C HIS A 12 0.98 -10.74 -3.39
N LEU A 13 -0.22 -10.88 -2.82
CA LEU A 13 -0.97 -12.14 -2.84
C LEU A 13 -1.36 -12.56 -4.26
N LEU A 14 -1.66 -11.60 -5.15
CA LEU A 14 -1.94 -11.88 -6.56
C LEU A 14 -0.69 -12.30 -7.34
N ALA A 15 0.47 -11.76 -6.97
CA ALA A 15 1.74 -12.02 -7.65
C ALA A 15 2.51 -13.25 -7.14
N ASN A 16 2.23 -13.71 -5.91
CA ASN A 16 3.01 -14.76 -5.23
C ASN A 16 2.13 -15.92 -4.73
N GLY A 17 2.61 -17.15 -4.89
CA GLY A 17 1.87 -18.37 -4.51
C GLY A 17 2.55 -19.23 -3.44
N ARG A 18 3.70 -18.82 -2.88
CA ARG A 18 4.40 -19.62 -1.86
C ARG A 18 3.70 -19.44 -0.50
N LEU A 19 3.69 -20.51 0.30
CA LEU A 19 3.00 -20.49 1.61
C LEU A 19 3.46 -19.36 2.52
N GLY A 20 4.78 -19.09 2.58
CA GLY A 20 5.32 -17.99 3.37
C GLY A 20 4.77 -16.63 2.97
N ASP A 21 4.68 -16.37 1.66
CA ASP A 21 4.16 -15.12 1.11
C ASP A 21 2.67 -14.99 1.41
N LEU A 22 1.90 -16.07 1.23
CA LEU A 22 0.47 -16.09 1.53
C LEU A 22 0.18 -15.78 3.00
N ILE A 23 0.95 -16.36 3.92
CA ILE A 23 0.80 -16.10 5.36
C ILE A 23 1.16 -14.65 5.68
N LEU A 24 2.31 -14.17 5.20
CA LEU A 24 2.80 -12.82 5.49
C LEU A 24 1.84 -11.75 4.96
N PHE A 25 1.57 -11.75 3.65
CA PHE A 25 0.73 -10.74 3.03
C PHE A 25 -0.74 -10.93 3.39
N GLY A 26 -1.19 -12.16 3.63
CA GLY A 26 -2.54 -12.45 4.13
C GLY A 26 -2.79 -11.85 5.51
N ALA A 27 -1.83 -12.00 6.43
CA ALA A 27 -1.90 -11.39 7.76
C ALA A 27 -1.94 -9.85 7.68
N PHE A 28 -1.07 -9.23 6.88
CA PHE A 28 -1.09 -7.78 6.65
C PHE A 28 -2.40 -7.31 6.02
N LEU A 29 -2.95 -8.06 5.06
CA LEU A 29 -4.20 -7.72 4.40
C LEU A 29 -5.37 -7.78 5.39
N ALA A 30 -5.47 -8.85 6.19
CA ALA A 30 -6.51 -9.00 7.20
C ALA A 30 -6.45 -7.85 8.22
N TRP A 31 -5.25 -7.56 8.74
CA TRP A 31 -5.04 -6.44 9.64
C TRP A 31 -5.44 -5.10 9.02
N ALA A 32 -4.96 -4.80 7.81
CA ALA A 32 -5.21 -3.52 7.16
C ALA A 32 -6.70 -3.34 6.81
N VAL A 33 -7.43 -4.41 6.48
CA VAL A 33 -8.88 -4.36 6.27
C VAL A 33 -9.61 -3.98 7.56
N LEU A 34 -9.31 -4.66 8.67
CA LEU A 34 -9.95 -4.42 9.96
C LEU A 34 -9.66 -3.01 10.47
N ASP A 35 -8.40 -2.59 10.39
CA ASP A 35 -7.96 -1.27 10.86
C ASP A 35 -8.56 -0.13 10.00
N TYR A 36 -8.63 -0.30 8.68
CA TYR A 36 -9.28 0.67 7.81
C TYR A 36 -10.77 0.83 8.14
N ILE A 37 -11.49 -0.28 8.33
CA ILE A 37 -12.91 -0.25 8.70
C ILE A 37 -13.09 0.46 10.05
N ASN A 38 -12.26 0.12 11.04
CA ASN A 38 -12.33 0.73 12.36
C ASN A 38 -12.05 2.24 12.31
N SER A 39 -11.06 2.64 11.52
CA SER A 39 -10.73 4.06 11.31
C SER A 39 -11.90 4.83 10.70
N CYS A 40 -12.48 4.34 9.61
CA CYS A 40 -13.64 4.98 8.98
C CYS A 40 -14.87 5.03 9.91
N LYS A 41 -15.08 4.00 10.74
CA LYS A 41 -16.15 3.99 11.75
C LYS A 41 -15.92 5.06 12.81
N ARG A 42 -14.69 5.19 13.31
CA ARG A 42 -14.32 6.20 14.31
C ARG A 42 -14.52 7.61 13.77
N ASP A 43 -14.03 7.89 12.56
CA ASP A 43 -14.18 9.21 11.94
C ASP A 43 -15.64 9.62 11.82
N ARG A 44 -16.51 8.67 11.44
CA ARG A 44 -17.96 8.89 11.39
C ARG A 44 -18.54 9.16 12.77
N ALA A 45 -18.14 8.40 13.79
CA ALA A 45 -18.64 8.57 15.15
C ALA A 45 -18.22 9.91 15.77
N THR A 46 -17.02 10.40 15.44
CA THR A 46 -16.49 11.68 15.95
C THR A 46 -16.74 12.86 15.02
N GLY A 47 -17.47 12.67 13.91
CA GLY A 47 -17.79 13.73 12.96
C GLY A 47 -16.57 14.38 12.30
N VAL A 48 -15.52 13.61 12.01
CA VAL A 48 -14.31 14.15 11.37
C VAL A 48 -14.66 14.67 9.97
N VAL A 49 -14.35 15.95 9.74
CA VAL A 49 -14.46 16.59 8.43
C VAL A 49 -13.04 16.74 7.88
N TYR A 50 -12.80 16.10 6.74
CA TYR A 50 -11.53 16.21 6.04
C TYR A 50 -11.43 17.55 5.31
N ALA A 51 -10.23 18.14 5.31
CA ALA A 51 -9.97 19.37 4.57
C ALA A 51 -10.21 19.16 3.07
N THR A 52 -10.63 20.23 2.39
CA THR A 52 -10.81 20.22 0.93
C THR A 52 -9.47 19.91 0.26
N ALA A 53 -9.52 19.13 -0.83
CA ALA A 53 -8.31 18.75 -1.54
C ALA A 53 -7.54 20.01 -1.99
N PRO A 54 -6.21 20.06 -1.82
CA PRO A 54 -5.41 21.25 -2.05
C PRO A 54 -5.28 21.64 -3.55
N GLY A 55 -5.89 20.85 -4.44
CA GLY A 55 -6.02 21.13 -5.88
C GLY A 55 -5.27 20.15 -6.77
N LEU A 56 -5.57 20.18 -8.07
CA LEU A 56 -5.08 19.22 -9.07
C LEU A 56 -3.55 19.09 -9.12
N ALA A 57 -2.81 20.16 -8.81
CA ALA A 57 -1.35 20.14 -8.79
C ALA A 57 -0.80 19.16 -7.75
N TYR A 58 -1.44 19.04 -6.58
CA TYR A 58 -1.04 18.11 -5.52
C TYR A 58 -1.42 16.67 -5.86
N ASP A 59 -2.54 16.46 -6.55
CA ASP A 59 -2.92 15.13 -7.05
C ASP A 59 -1.91 14.64 -8.09
N ALA A 60 -1.54 15.51 -9.04
CA ALA A 60 -0.52 15.23 -10.03
C ALA A 60 0.84 14.93 -9.38
N ALA A 61 1.26 15.75 -8.40
CA ALA A 61 2.47 15.50 -7.64
C ALA A 61 2.43 14.14 -6.93
N THR A 62 1.30 13.80 -6.29
CA THR A 62 1.11 12.51 -5.60
C THR A 62 1.27 11.33 -6.56
N VAL A 63 0.67 11.40 -7.74
CA VAL A 63 0.80 10.36 -8.77
C VAL A 63 2.25 10.24 -9.24
N VAL A 64 2.91 11.36 -9.56
CA VAL A 64 4.29 11.36 -10.03
C VAL A 64 5.24 10.80 -8.99
N PHE A 65 5.16 11.26 -7.74
CA PHE A 65 6.01 10.75 -6.67
C PHE A 65 5.70 9.29 -6.32
N GLY A 66 4.43 8.90 -6.36
CA GLY A 66 4.00 7.51 -6.14
C GLY A 66 4.57 6.56 -7.18
N ILE A 67 4.42 6.88 -8.47
CA ILE A 67 4.97 6.08 -9.57
C ILE A 67 6.50 6.07 -9.53
N GLY A 68 7.13 7.23 -9.32
CA GLY A 68 8.59 7.33 -9.24
C GLY A 68 9.17 6.49 -8.10
N SER A 69 8.58 6.58 -6.90
CA SER A 69 9.00 5.77 -5.75
C SER A 69 8.76 4.28 -5.99
N TRP A 70 7.63 3.93 -6.62
CA TRP A 70 7.33 2.55 -6.99
C TRP A 70 8.38 2.00 -7.96
N LEU A 71 8.69 2.70 -9.05
CA LEU A 71 9.72 2.31 -10.03
C LEU A 71 11.07 2.11 -9.35
N ILE A 72 11.49 3.07 -8.51
CA ILE A 72 12.74 2.97 -7.76
C ILE A 72 12.77 1.70 -6.90
N PHE A 73 11.65 1.41 -6.24
CA PHE A 73 11.57 0.29 -5.33
C PHE A 73 11.59 -1.05 -6.07
N VAL A 74 10.75 -1.23 -7.09
CA VAL A 74 10.63 -2.52 -7.79
C VAL A 74 11.84 -2.86 -8.65
N LEU A 75 12.55 -1.86 -9.19
CA LEU A 75 13.70 -2.09 -10.07
C LEU A 75 15.01 -2.24 -9.28
N TRP A 76 15.21 -1.51 -8.18
CA TRP A 76 16.48 -1.52 -7.43
C TRP A 76 16.31 -1.85 -5.95
N ALA A 77 15.44 -1.13 -5.22
CA ALA A 77 15.44 -1.21 -3.77
C ALA A 77 14.97 -2.58 -3.24
N HIS A 78 14.12 -3.29 -3.97
CA HIS A 78 13.68 -4.63 -3.57
C HIS A 78 14.85 -5.62 -3.52
N ARG A 79 15.73 -5.58 -4.54
CA ARG A 79 16.94 -6.40 -4.55
C ARG A 79 17.90 -5.97 -3.44
N LEU A 80 18.11 -4.67 -3.25
CA LEU A 80 19.06 -4.14 -2.27
C LEU A 80 18.63 -4.36 -0.81
N LEU A 81 17.35 -4.20 -0.49
CA LEU A 81 16.84 -4.23 0.88
C LEU A 81 16.23 -5.58 1.28
N ILE A 82 15.61 -6.29 0.33
CA ILE A 82 14.85 -7.52 0.59
C ILE A 82 15.56 -8.75 0.00
N GLY A 83 16.48 -8.56 -0.95
CA GLY A 83 17.25 -9.64 -1.56
C GLY A 83 16.51 -10.40 -2.67
N VAL A 84 15.36 -9.90 -3.14
CA VAL A 84 14.55 -10.56 -4.18
C VAL A 84 14.23 -9.60 -5.33
N SER A 85 14.09 -10.16 -6.55
CA SER A 85 13.74 -9.39 -7.75
C SER A 85 12.28 -9.60 -8.14
N PRO A 86 11.44 -8.55 -8.15
CA PRO A 86 10.04 -8.65 -8.57
C PRO A 86 9.86 -9.13 -10.01
N PHE A 87 10.79 -8.81 -10.91
CA PHE A 87 10.69 -9.09 -12.34
C PHE A 87 11.64 -10.19 -12.82
N GLY A 88 12.18 -11.01 -11.91
CA GLY A 88 13.20 -12.01 -12.24
C GLY A 88 14.60 -11.41 -12.40
N ALA A 89 15.61 -12.25 -12.65
CA ALA A 89 16.98 -11.82 -12.94
C ALA A 89 17.08 -11.30 -14.37
#